data_AF-C4JAL7-F1
#
_entry.id   AF-C4JAL7-F1
#
_cell.length_a   1.000
_cell.length_b   1.000
_cell.length_c   1.000
_cell.angle_alpha   90.00
_cell.angle_beta   90.00
_cell.angle_gamma   90.00
#
_symmetry.space_group_name_H-M   'P 1'
#
loop_
_entity.id
_entity.type
_entity.pdbx_description
1 polymer ?
#
loop_
_entity_poly.entity_id
_entity_poly.type
_entity_poly.pdbx_seq_one_letter_code
_entity_poly.pdbx_strand_id
1 'polypeptide(L)'
;MLYFLGYSFNCFTSPDFNSEDEMQQLSMSTDFLVELSDGIFAKSEAGHSFATFSHQAVDFILATLKNILSSEREKDLVGEIIDSLVTRLMKRMCTVPEKLVTSDSGSTGCSDAQFSVQHLFRKLGNDEFIGQRVILVVSQKISNVSERLFLADPFADAFPDMHDNIFIMIQLLEFLISDYMKVWLCCEHINKRLFEECTRSILKARNDLQILENMNGLYVVYIERVVGRLARDVAPAAHQGKLDLEVFSKLLC
;
A
#
# COMPACT_ATOMS: atom_id res chain seq x y z
N MET A 1 -3.21 -17.97 23.28
CA MET A 1 -2.69 -16.66 22.84
C MET A 1 -1.22 -16.45 23.21
N LEU A 2 -0.78 -16.69 24.45
CA LEU A 2 0.66 -16.70 24.81
C LEU A 2 1.46 -17.90 24.23
N TYR A 3 0.80 -19.04 23.99
CA TYR A 3 1.44 -20.20 23.35
C TYR A 3 1.81 -20.00 21.87
N PHE A 4 1.22 -19.01 21.19
CA PHE A 4 1.50 -18.72 19.77
C PHE A 4 2.75 -17.83 19.58
N LEU A 5 3.03 -16.96 20.56
CA LEU A 5 4.23 -16.14 20.58
C LEU A 5 5.49 -16.96 20.93
N GLY A 6 5.36 -17.96 21.81
CA GLY A 6 6.49 -18.79 22.24
C GLY A 6 7.00 -19.79 21.19
N TYR A 7 6.12 -20.31 20.33
CA TYR A 7 6.50 -21.24 19.27
C TYR A 7 6.92 -20.54 17.97
N SER A 8 6.33 -19.39 17.63
CA SER A 8 6.69 -18.68 16.39
C SER A 8 8.04 -17.96 16.49
N PHE A 9 8.41 -17.42 17.67
CA PHE A 9 9.67 -16.66 17.81
C PHE A 9 10.92 -17.51 18.08
N ASN A 10 10.80 -18.72 18.64
CA ASN A 10 11.97 -19.55 18.95
C ASN A 10 12.47 -20.40 17.77
N CYS A 11 11.82 -20.36 16.61
CA CYS A 11 12.30 -21.03 15.39
C CYS A 11 13.14 -20.10 14.49
N PHE A 12 13.54 -18.93 14.97
CA PHE A 12 14.21 -17.89 14.18
C PHE A 12 15.73 -18.04 14.04
N THR A 13 16.33 -19.10 14.57
CA THR A 13 17.76 -19.37 14.44
C THR A 13 18.02 -20.86 14.19
N SER A 14 17.80 -21.32 12.95
CA SER A 14 18.38 -22.56 12.44
C SER A 14 18.72 -22.38 10.95
N PRO A 15 19.94 -22.70 10.48
CA PRO A 15 20.40 -22.33 9.15
C PRO A 15 20.11 -23.38 8.06
N ASP A 16 19.11 -24.26 8.25
CA ASP A 16 18.70 -25.26 7.27
C ASP A 16 17.17 -25.22 7.09
N PHE A 17 16.67 -24.42 6.13
CA PHE A 17 15.23 -24.35 5.82
C PHE A 17 14.93 -24.77 4.38
N ASN A 18 13.83 -25.50 4.21
CA ASN A 18 13.25 -25.89 2.93
C ASN A 18 12.42 -24.73 2.35
N SER A 19 12.31 -24.59 1.02
CA SER A 19 11.59 -23.46 0.38
C SER A 19 10.10 -23.43 0.75
N GLU A 20 9.51 -24.60 0.99
CA GLU A 20 8.11 -24.75 1.41
C GLU A 20 7.84 -24.11 2.79
N ASP A 21 8.82 -24.17 3.69
CA ASP A 21 8.73 -23.57 5.03
C ASP A 21 8.76 -22.03 4.93
N GLU A 22 9.58 -21.46 4.05
CA GLU A 22 9.68 -20.00 3.85
C GLU A 22 8.37 -19.42 3.29
N MET A 23 7.75 -20.10 2.33
CA MET A 23 6.47 -19.67 1.75
C MET A 23 5.33 -19.73 2.79
N GLN A 24 5.29 -20.77 3.60
CA GLN A 24 4.31 -20.87 4.69
C GLN A 24 4.54 -19.77 5.75
N GLN A 25 5.80 -19.49 6.10
CA GLN A 25 6.18 -18.41 7.00
C GLN A 25 5.75 -17.04 6.46
N LEU A 26 5.95 -16.79 5.16
CA LEU A 26 5.49 -15.57 4.51
C LEU A 26 3.96 -15.45 4.64
N SER A 27 3.20 -16.48 4.27
CA SER A 27 1.74 -16.48 4.37
C SER A 27 1.28 -16.19 5.79
N MET A 28 1.77 -16.93 6.79
CA MET A 28 1.40 -16.74 8.21
C MET A 28 1.70 -15.32 8.69
N SER A 29 2.80 -14.72 8.23
CA SER A 29 3.21 -13.38 8.65
C SER A 29 2.36 -12.29 8.00
N THR A 30 1.97 -12.50 6.74
CA THR A 30 1.00 -11.62 6.07
C THR A 30 -0.38 -11.70 6.74
N ASP A 31 -0.83 -12.90 7.12
CA ASP A 31 -2.09 -13.11 7.83
C ASP A 31 -2.06 -12.44 9.21
N PHE A 32 -0.98 -12.64 9.97
CA PHE A 32 -0.77 -11.99 11.26
C PHE A 32 -0.80 -10.46 11.16
N LEU A 33 -0.16 -9.87 10.15
CA LEU A 33 -0.14 -8.42 9.97
C LEU A 33 -1.55 -7.86 9.68
N VAL A 34 -2.37 -8.61 8.92
CA VAL A 34 -3.77 -8.24 8.69
C VAL A 34 -4.59 -8.37 9.97
N GLU A 35 -4.48 -9.48 10.70
CA GLU A 35 -5.18 -9.66 11.98
C GLU A 35 -4.81 -8.59 13.01
N LEU A 36 -3.53 -8.23 13.07
CA LEU A 36 -3.03 -7.16 13.92
C LEU A 36 -3.66 -5.81 13.54
N SER A 37 -3.80 -5.55 12.23
CA SER A 37 -4.49 -4.36 11.72
C SER A 37 -5.96 -4.36 12.12
N ASP A 38 -6.65 -5.50 12.00
CA ASP A 38 -8.04 -5.68 12.43
C ASP A 38 -8.23 -5.37 13.93
N GLY A 39 -7.22 -5.73 14.74
CA GLY A 39 -7.17 -5.43 16.16
C GLY A 39 -7.24 -3.93 16.50
N ILE A 40 -6.62 -3.07 15.69
CA ILE A 40 -6.67 -1.61 15.91
C ILE A 40 -8.09 -1.07 15.68
N PHE A 41 -8.76 -1.56 14.64
CA PHE A 41 -10.14 -1.15 14.34
C PHE A 41 -11.12 -1.64 15.41
N ALA A 42 -10.80 -2.72 16.13
CA ALA A 42 -11.65 -3.30 17.16
C ALA A 42 -11.39 -2.75 18.59
N LYS A 43 -10.18 -2.24 18.90
CA LYS A 43 -9.78 -1.84 20.26
C LYS A 43 -8.87 -0.60 20.24
N SER A 44 -9.31 0.52 20.80
CA SER A 44 -8.53 1.77 20.83
C SER A 44 -7.29 1.74 21.77
N GLU A 45 -7.15 0.73 22.63
CA GLU A 45 -6.12 0.68 23.69
C GLU A 45 -4.78 0.02 23.26
N ALA A 46 -4.60 -0.38 22.00
CA ALA A 46 -3.46 -1.19 21.55
C ALA A 46 -2.27 -0.42 20.94
N GLY A 47 -2.21 0.92 21.05
CA GLY A 47 -1.26 1.75 20.29
C GLY A 47 0.22 1.34 20.39
N HIS A 48 0.71 1.04 21.61
CA HIS A 48 2.12 0.67 21.81
C HIS A 48 2.45 -0.77 21.39
N SER A 49 1.52 -1.72 21.55
CA SER A 49 1.71 -3.10 21.14
C SER A 49 1.65 -3.24 19.62
N PHE A 50 0.75 -2.48 18.96
CA PHE A 50 0.62 -2.47 17.51
C PHE A 50 1.91 -2.01 16.83
N ALA A 51 2.48 -0.87 17.24
CA ALA A 51 3.67 -0.32 16.60
C ALA A 51 4.86 -1.29 16.65
N THR A 52 5.01 -2.01 17.77
CA THR A 52 6.08 -2.99 17.95
C THR A 52 5.86 -4.25 17.10
N PHE A 53 4.67 -4.87 17.21
CA PHE A 53 4.40 -6.11 16.49
C PHE A 53 4.30 -5.92 14.99
N SER A 54 3.75 -4.79 14.54
CA SER A 54 3.68 -4.49 13.11
C SER A 54 5.06 -4.21 12.52
N HIS A 55 5.96 -3.56 13.25
CA HIS A 55 7.34 -3.39 12.82
C HIS A 55 8.04 -4.73 12.64
N GLN A 56 7.93 -5.62 13.63
CA GLN A 56 8.54 -6.95 13.58
C GLN A 56 7.96 -7.80 12.44
N ALA A 57 6.65 -7.77 12.25
CA ALA A 57 6.00 -8.50 11.17
C ALA A 57 6.43 -7.99 9.79
N VAL A 58 6.51 -6.66 9.61
CA VAL A 58 7.00 -6.07 8.34
C VAL A 58 8.45 -6.44 8.08
N ASP A 59 9.34 -6.31 9.06
CA ASP A 59 10.75 -6.68 8.90
C ASP A 59 10.90 -8.16 8.50
N PHE A 60 10.12 -9.03 9.13
CA PHE A 60 10.12 -10.44 8.79
C PHE A 60 9.61 -10.71 7.38
N ILE A 61 8.49 -10.11 6.97
CA ILE A 61 7.95 -10.22 5.61
C ILE A 61 9.02 -9.80 4.59
N LEU A 62 9.70 -8.66 4.82
CA LEU A 62 10.73 -8.15 3.92
C LEU A 62 11.95 -9.07 3.86
N ALA A 63 12.39 -9.62 5.00
CA ALA A 63 13.51 -10.56 5.05
C ALA A 63 13.19 -11.88 4.33
N THR A 64 12.03 -12.47 4.61
CA THR A 64 11.60 -13.73 4.00
C THR A 64 11.37 -13.56 2.49
N LEU A 65 10.76 -12.44 2.07
CA LEU A 65 10.56 -12.14 0.65
C LEU A 65 11.90 -12.07 -0.10
N LYS A 66 12.90 -11.41 0.48
CA LYS A 66 14.24 -11.32 -0.12
C LYS A 66 14.90 -12.68 -0.30
N ASN A 67 14.74 -13.59 0.67
CA ASN A 67 15.26 -14.95 0.57
C ASN A 67 14.58 -15.74 -0.55
N ILE A 68 13.24 -15.72 -0.60
CA ILE A 68 12.47 -16.46 -1.61
C ILE A 68 12.77 -15.93 -3.03
N LEU A 69 12.76 -14.59 -3.21
CA LEU A 69 13.03 -13.99 -4.52
C LEU A 69 14.45 -14.25 -5.03
N SER A 70 15.42 -14.45 -4.12
CA SER A 70 16.79 -14.84 -4.48
C SER A 70 16.90 -16.27 -5.02
N SER A 71 15.94 -17.14 -4.68
CA SER A 71 15.89 -18.54 -5.12
C SER A 71 15.30 -18.74 -6.53
N GLU A 72 14.73 -17.67 -7.11
CA GLU A 72 13.97 -17.64 -8.38
C GLU A 72 12.76 -18.60 -8.50
N ARG A 73 12.55 -19.49 -7.53
CA ARG A 73 11.44 -20.43 -7.47
C ARG A 73 10.18 -19.72 -6.93
N GLU A 74 9.01 -20.11 -7.43
CA GLU A 74 7.70 -19.76 -6.83
C GLU A 74 7.31 -18.27 -6.84
N LYS A 75 7.86 -17.46 -7.77
CA LYS A 75 7.53 -16.01 -7.91
C LYS A 75 6.03 -15.73 -8.06
N ASP A 76 5.27 -16.62 -8.68
CA ASP A 76 3.82 -16.46 -8.88
C ASP A 76 3.05 -16.61 -7.56
N LEU A 77 3.33 -17.65 -6.77
CA LEU A 77 2.69 -17.89 -5.47
C LEU A 77 3.02 -16.78 -4.46
N VAL A 78 4.28 -16.32 -4.46
CA VAL A 78 4.68 -15.15 -3.66
C VAL A 78 3.89 -13.91 -4.08
N GLY A 79 3.69 -13.72 -5.38
CA GLY A 79 2.85 -12.67 -5.93
C GLY A 79 1.42 -12.74 -5.37
N GLU A 80 0.80 -13.90 -5.36
CA GLU A 80 -0.56 -14.11 -4.83
C GLU A 80 -0.67 -13.79 -3.33
N ILE A 81 0.30 -14.23 -2.53
CA ILE A 81 0.34 -13.94 -1.08
C ILE A 81 0.43 -12.42 -0.85
N ILE A 82 1.32 -11.74 -1.57
CA ILE A 82 1.51 -10.29 -1.44
C ILE A 82 0.29 -9.52 -1.98
N ASP A 83 -0.30 -9.93 -3.10
CA ASP A 83 -1.50 -9.30 -3.66
C ASP A 83 -2.70 -9.45 -2.69
N SER A 84 -2.81 -10.61 -2.02
CA SER A 84 -3.79 -10.84 -0.95
C SER A 84 -3.55 -9.91 0.25
N LEU A 85 -2.30 -9.79 0.72
CA LEU A 85 -1.92 -8.87 1.80
C LEU A 85 -2.31 -7.42 1.45
N VAL A 86 -1.89 -6.94 0.28
CA VAL A 86 -2.14 -5.57 -0.17
C VAL A 86 -3.64 -5.31 -0.27
N THR A 87 -4.40 -6.23 -0.87
CA THR A 87 -5.86 -6.10 -1.01
C THR A 87 -6.57 -6.03 0.34
N ARG A 88 -6.17 -6.89 1.30
CA ARG A 88 -6.77 -6.94 2.64
C ARG A 88 -6.44 -5.69 3.45
N LEU A 89 -5.18 -5.24 3.45
CA LEU A 89 -4.80 -3.98 4.12
C LEU A 89 -5.48 -2.76 3.47
N MET A 90 -5.63 -2.75 2.14
CA MET A 90 -6.29 -1.66 1.41
C MET A 90 -7.76 -1.58 1.81
N LYS A 91 -8.43 -2.72 1.94
CA LYS A 91 -9.79 -2.79 2.46
C LYS A 91 -9.87 -2.14 3.84
N ARG A 92 -8.94 -2.45 4.75
CA ARG A 92 -8.91 -1.89 6.11
C ARG A 92 -8.64 -0.39 6.13
N MET A 93 -7.67 0.09 5.34
CA MET A 93 -7.40 1.52 5.23
C MET A 93 -8.63 2.30 4.74
N CYS A 94 -9.42 1.72 3.83
CA CYS A 94 -10.60 2.39 3.28
C CYS A 94 -11.93 2.11 4.01
N THR A 95 -11.95 1.27 5.04
CA THR A 95 -13.15 1.03 5.85
C THR A 95 -13.18 1.96 7.05
N VAL A 96 -14.29 2.67 7.22
CA VAL A 96 -14.63 3.30 8.50
C VAL A 96 -15.23 2.21 9.39
N PRO A 97 -14.71 1.99 10.61
CA PRO A 97 -15.31 1.06 11.55
C PRO A 97 -16.74 1.51 11.86
N GLU A 98 -17.70 0.59 11.79
CA GLU A 98 -19.08 0.86 12.18
C GLU A 98 -19.08 1.45 13.59
N LYS A 99 -19.54 2.71 13.71
CA LYS A 99 -19.68 3.38 15.00
C LYS A 99 -20.52 2.48 15.90
N LEU A 100 -19.89 1.87 16.91
CA LEU A 100 -20.62 1.31 18.03
C LEU A 100 -21.37 2.49 18.65
N VAL A 101 -22.69 2.47 18.54
CA VAL A 101 -23.61 3.49 19.03
C VAL A 101 -23.47 3.59 20.54
N THR A 102 -22.49 4.34 21.04
CA THR A 102 -22.48 4.89 22.39
C THR A 102 -21.50 6.06 22.53
N SER A 103 -22.09 7.21 22.84
CA SER A 103 -21.56 8.36 23.60
C SER A 103 -20.43 9.20 23.01
N ASP A 104 -20.77 10.47 22.77
CA ASP A 104 -19.98 11.69 23.01
C ASP A 104 -18.50 11.47 23.34
N SER A 105 -17.69 11.28 22.32
CA SER A 105 -16.27 11.64 22.34
C SER A 105 -15.79 11.78 20.91
N GLY A 106 -14.91 12.77 20.68
CA GLY A 106 -14.53 13.22 19.34
C GLY A 106 -14.08 12.11 18.40
N SER A 107 -14.36 12.35 17.12
CA SER A 107 -14.07 11.61 15.89
C SER A 107 -12.60 11.13 15.67
N THR A 108 -11.77 11.09 16.71
CA THR A 108 -10.31 11.00 16.60
C THR A 108 -9.78 9.56 16.43
N GLY A 109 -10.53 8.53 16.84
CA GLY A 109 -10.03 7.14 16.85
C GLY A 109 -9.96 6.43 15.48
N CYS A 110 -10.86 6.75 14.54
CA CYS A 110 -10.88 6.12 13.21
C CYS A 110 -9.70 6.58 12.33
N SER A 111 -9.35 7.86 12.43
CA SER A 111 -8.27 8.47 11.66
C SER A 111 -6.91 7.85 11.98
N ASP A 112 -6.62 7.61 13.26
CA ASP A 112 -5.38 6.98 13.72
C ASP A 112 -5.19 5.56 13.18
N ALA A 113 -6.27 4.77 13.06
CA ALA A 113 -6.21 3.41 12.52
C ALA A 113 -5.89 3.42 11.01
N GLN A 114 -6.53 4.31 10.24
CA GLN A 114 -6.26 4.45 8.80
C GLN A 114 -4.81 4.91 8.55
N PHE A 115 -4.32 5.89 9.31
CA PHE A 115 -2.93 6.33 9.24
C PHE A 115 -1.94 5.23 9.67
N SER A 116 -2.31 4.40 10.65
CA SER A 116 -1.49 3.25 11.04
C SER A 116 -1.34 2.25 9.89
N VAL A 117 -2.43 1.93 9.18
CA VAL A 117 -2.37 1.05 8.00
C VAL A 117 -1.62 1.72 6.84
N GLN A 118 -1.81 3.03 6.61
CA GLN A 118 -1.04 3.78 5.63
C GLN A 118 0.47 3.70 5.91
N HIS A 119 0.86 3.80 7.19
CA HIS A 119 2.25 3.65 7.61
C HIS A 119 2.78 2.23 7.38
N LEU A 120 1.95 1.19 7.55
CA LEU A 120 2.33 -0.18 7.17
C LEU A 120 2.65 -0.28 5.69
N PHE A 121 1.78 0.27 4.83
CA PHE A 121 2.02 0.30 3.40
C PHE A 121 3.31 1.03 3.05
N ARG A 122 3.57 2.17 3.69
CA ARG A 122 4.82 2.91 3.51
C ARG A 122 6.03 2.05 3.87
N LYS A 123 6.03 1.38 5.03
CA LYS A 123 7.13 0.49 5.43
C LYS A 123 7.31 -0.72 4.51
N LEU A 124 6.21 -1.39 4.14
CA LEU A 124 6.21 -2.51 3.20
C LEU A 124 6.76 -2.10 1.83
N GLY A 125 6.48 -0.86 1.41
CA GLY A 125 7.04 -0.26 0.20
C GLY A 125 8.55 -0.04 0.23
N ASN A 126 9.26 -0.33 1.32
CA ASN A 126 10.71 -0.36 1.27
C ASN A 126 11.24 -1.40 0.25
N ASP A 127 10.49 -2.47 0.03
CA ASP A 127 10.76 -3.44 -1.03
C ASP A 127 10.03 -3.07 -2.34
N GLU A 128 10.73 -3.14 -3.47
CA GLU A 128 10.20 -2.74 -4.78
C GLU A 128 9.09 -3.66 -5.29
N PHE A 129 9.16 -4.96 -4.98
CA PHE A 129 8.15 -5.93 -5.41
C PHE A 129 6.82 -5.66 -4.72
N ILE A 130 6.85 -5.37 -3.41
CA ILE A 130 5.63 -4.99 -2.67
C ILE A 130 5.19 -3.57 -3.05
N GLY A 131 6.12 -2.61 -3.09
CA GLY A 131 5.82 -1.20 -3.30
C GLY A 131 5.12 -0.92 -4.64
N GLN A 132 5.54 -1.56 -5.73
CA GLN A 132 4.86 -1.44 -7.01
C GLN A 132 3.42 -1.97 -6.95
N ARG A 133 3.18 -3.10 -6.28
CA ARG A 133 1.83 -3.67 -6.11
C ARG A 133 0.93 -2.77 -5.30
N VAL A 134 1.47 -2.14 -4.25
CA VAL A 134 0.74 -1.13 -3.46
C VAL A 134 0.37 0.06 -4.34
N ILE A 135 1.31 0.63 -5.12
CA ILE A 135 1.02 1.73 -6.04
C ILE A 135 -0.10 1.36 -7.03
N LEU A 136 -0.02 0.16 -7.62
CA LEU A 136 -1.01 -0.31 -8.58
C LEU A 136 -2.41 -0.40 -7.94
N VAL A 137 -2.53 -1.10 -6.80
CA VAL A 137 -3.82 -1.29 -6.13
C VAL A 137 -4.39 0.05 -5.64
N VAL A 138 -3.56 0.92 -5.07
CA VAL A 138 -4.00 2.23 -4.55
C VAL A 138 -4.49 3.13 -5.69
N SER A 139 -3.77 3.21 -6.80
CA SER A 139 -4.18 4.03 -7.95
C SER A 139 -5.45 3.51 -8.63
N GLN A 140 -5.61 2.19 -8.75
CA GLN A 140 -6.86 1.59 -9.21
C GLN A 140 -8.02 1.90 -8.26
N LYS A 141 -7.76 1.88 -6.94
CA LYS A 141 -8.78 2.18 -5.94
C LYS A 141 -9.20 3.65 -5.97
N ILE A 142 -8.26 4.59 -6.15
CA ILE A 142 -8.56 6.02 -6.36
C ILE A 142 -9.50 6.17 -7.56
N SER A 143 -9.17 5.55 -8.69
CA SER A 143 -10.01 5.58 -9.90
C SER A 143 -11.44 5.09 -9.60
N ASN A 144 -11.58 3.95 -8.94
CA ASN A 144 -12.88 3.37 -8.57
C ASN A 144 -13.68 4.26 -7.60
N VAL A 145 -13.02 4.82 -6.59
CA VAL A 145 -13.68 5.72 -5.62
C VAL A 145 -14.07 7.04 -6.31
N SER A 146 -13.27 7.53 -7.26
CA SER A 146 -13.59 8.72 -8.06
C SER A 146 -14.87 8.52 -8.88
N GLU A 147 -14.95 7.41 -9.62
CA GLU A 147 -16.13 7.05 -10.43
C GLU A 147 -17.39 6.92 -9.55
N ARG A 148 -17.25 6.33 -8.36
CA ARG A 148 -18.36 6.23 -7.39
C ARG A 148 -18.76 7.58 -6.82
N LEU A 149 -17.79 8.42 -6.49
CA LEU A 149 -18.02 9.75 -5.92
C LEU A 149 -18.70 10.68 -6.92
N PHE A 150 -18.35 10.59 -8.21
CA PHE A 150 -19.00 11.32 -9.29
C PHE A 150 -20.52 11.09 -9.34
N LEU A 151 -20.94 9.86 -9.02
CA LEU A 151 -22.34 9.42 -9.07
C LEU A 151 -23.02 9.48 -7.69
N ALA A 152 -22.30 9.85 -6.64
CA ALA A 152 -22.80 9.77 -5.27
C ALA A 152 -23.71 10.96 -4.93
N ASP A 153 -24.73 10.68 -4.13
CA ASP A 153 -25.50 11.74 -3.47
C ASP A 153 -24.60 12.41 -2.40
N PRO A 154 -24.38 13.74 -2.45
CA PRO A 154 -23.59 14.46 -1.46
C PRO A 154 -24.17 14.39 -0.04
N PHE A 155 -25.42 13.97 0.12
CA PHE A 155 -26.07 13.78 1.41
C PHE A 155 -26.06 12.32 1.90
N ALA A 156 -25.49 11.38 1.13
CA ALA A 156 -25.35 10.00 1.56
C ALA A 156 -24.28 9.86 2.66
N ASP A 157 -24.54 8.99 3.64
CA ASP A 157 -23.64 8.77 4.79
C ASP A 157 -22.21 8.37 4.37
N ALA A 158 -22.07 7.65 3.25
CA ALA A 158 -20.77 7.22 2.73
C ALA A 158 -19.98 8.31 1.97
N PHE A 159 -20.58 9.48 1.72
CA PHE A 159 -19.97 10.53 0.91
C PHE A 159 -18.68 11.09 1.55
N PRO A 160 -18.67 11.51 2.84
CA PRO A 160 -17.45 11.99 3.49
C PRO A 160 -16.33 10.93 3.51
N ASP A 161 -16.68 9.67 3.74
CA ASP A 161 -15.71 8.57 3.77
C ASP A 161 -15.00 8.37 2.42
N MET A 162 -15.72 8.56 1.30
CA MET A 162 -15.12 8.52 -0.03
C MET A 162 -14.13 9.67 -0.24
N HIS A 163 -14.41 10.86 0.29
CA HIS A 163 -13.49 12.00 0.25
C HIS A 163 -12.20 11.72 1.03
N ASP A 164 -12.33 11.29 2.29
CA ASP A 164 -11.19 11.00 3.16
C ASP A 164 -10.32 9.86 2.58
N ASN A 165 -10.97 8.84 2.02
CA ASN A 165 -10.31 7.74 1.33
C ASN A 165 -9.46 8.21 0.15
N ILE A 166 -9.95 9.15 -0.67
CA ILE A 166 -9.15 9.70 -1.79
C ILE A 166 -7.90 10.39 -1.26
N PHE A 167 -8.03 11.24 -0.23
CA PHE A 167 -6.88 11.99 0.30
C PHE A 167 -5.81 11.08 0.90
N ILE A 168 -6.19 10.11 1.74
CA ILE A 168 -5.20 9.21 2.36
C ILE A 168 -4.51 8.32 1.31
N MET A 169 -5.22 7.92 0.25
CA MET A 169 -4.65 7.16 -0.86
C MET A 169 -3.68 7.99 -1.71
N ILE A 170 -4.03 9.24 -2.07
CA ILE A 170 -3.10 10.12 -2.81
C ILE A 170 -1.84 10.38 -1.99
N GLN A 171 -2.00 10.63 -0.69
CA GLN A 171 -0.87 10.83 0.22
C GLN A 171 0.01 9.58 0.32
N LEU A 172 -0.56 8.37 0.33
CA LEU A 172 0.21 7.13 0.30
C LEU A 172 1.04 7.01 -0.98
N LEU A 173 0.47 7.34 -2.15
CA LEU A 173 1.23 7.39 -3.39
C LEU A 173 2.37 8.42 -3.30
N GLU A 174 2.11 9.61 -2.76
CA GLU A 174 3.15 10.64 -2.56
C GLU A 174 4.30 10.12 -1.70
N PHE A 175 4.01 9.43 -0.58
CA PHE A 175 5.04 8.86 0.29
C PHE A 175 5.86 7.79 -0.41
N LEU A 176 5.21 6.81 -1.06
CA LEU A 176 5.92 5.70 -1.73
C LEU A 176 6.86 6.22 -2.83
N ILE A 177 6.38 7.16 -3.64
CA ILE A 177 7.19 7.72 -4.72
C ILE A 177 8.33 8.58 -4.14
N SER A 178 8.04 9.40 -3.14
CA SER A 178 9.06 10.28 -2.54
C SER A 178 10.18 9.54 -1.85
N ASP A 179 9.85 8.47 -1.14
CA ASP A 179 10.80 7.74 -0.30
C ASP A 179 11.60 6.72 -1.09
N TYR A 180 10.95 6.00 -2.01
CA TYR A 180 11.52 4.76 -2.56
C TYR A 180 11.78 4.77 -4.05
N MET A 181 11.11 5.62 -4.85
CA MET A 181 11.20 5.55 -6.32
C MET A 181 12.64 5.64 -6.82
N LYS A 182 13.43 6.57 -6.28
CA LYS A 182 14.85 6.72 -6.67
C LYS A 182 15.69 5.49 -6.32
N VAL A 183 15.40 4.84 -5.21
CA VAL A 183 16.10 3.63 -4.77
C VAL A 183 15.75 2.47 -5.70
N TRP A 184 14.46 2.25 -5.97
CA TRP A 184 14.00 1.21 -6.90
C TRP A 184 14.56 1.38 -8.31
N LEU A 185 14.64 2.61 -8.83
CA LEU A 185 15.19 2.88 -10.17
C LEU A 185 16.71 2.63 -10.27
N CYS A 186 17.41 2.57 -9.14
CA CYS A 186 18.80 2.16 -9.08
C CYS A 186 18.98 0.63 -9.04
N CYS A 187 17.96 -0.13 -8.67
CA CYS A 187 17.99 -1.59 -8.68
C CYS A 187 18.01 -2.13 -10.11
N GLU A 188 18.88 -3.10 -10.38
CA GLU A 188 19.01 -3.70 -11.73
C GLU A 188 17.79 -4.55 -12.13
N HIS A 189 17.01 -5.02 -11.15
CA HIS A 189 15.93 -6.00 -11.35
C HIS A 189 14.52 -5.42 -11.22
N ILE A 190 14.37 -4.09 -11.28
CA ILE A 190 13.05 -3.46 -11.24
C ILE A 190 12.13 -4.07 -12.30
N ASN A 191 10.95 -4.54 -11.89
CA ASN A 191 9.98 -5.10 -12.80
C ASN A 191 9.39 -3.99 -13.68
N LYS A 192 9.95 -3.84 -14.89
CA LYS A 192 9.56 -2.78 -15.83
C LYS A 192 8.08 -2.87 -16.20
N ARG A 193 7.57 -4.07 -16.46
CA ARG A 193 6.16 -4.27 -16.84
C ARG A 193 5.22 -3.79 -15.73
N LEU A 194 5.47 -4.20 -14.48
CA LEU A 194 4.64 -3.78 -13.36
C LEU A 194 4.77 -2.28 -13.10
N PHE A 195 5.97 -1.71 -13.26
CA PHE A 195 6.18 -0.27 -13.19
C PHE A 195 5.38 0.53 -14.25
N GLU A 196 5.32 0.04 -15.49
CA GLU A 196 4.50 0.65 -16.54
C GLU A 196 3.00 0.56 -16.25
N GLU A 197 2.56 -0.58 -15.70
CA GLU A 197 1.18 -0.75 -15.22
C GLU A 197 0.86 0.22 -14.09
N CYS A 198 1.78 0.42 -13.13
CA CYS A 198 1.65 1.44 -12.08
C CYS A 198 1.49 2.85 -12.66
N THR A 199 2.36 3.20 -13.62
CA THR A 199 2.34 4.52 -14.26
C THR A 199 1.02 4.77 -14.99
N ARG A 200 0.56 3.80 -15.78
CA ARG A 200 -0.72 3.86 -16.48
C ARG A 200 -1.89 4.01 -15.51
N SER A 201 -1.85 3.29 -14.39
CA SER A 201 -2.88 3.33 -13.37
C SER A 201 -2.93 4.68 -12.63
N ILE A 202 -1.77 5.27 -12.31
CA ILE A 202 -1.69 6.63 -11.74
C ILE A 202 -2.28 7.66 -12.70
N LEU A 203 -1.95 7.57 -13.99
CA LEU A 203 -2.49 8.49 -15.01
C LEU A 203 -4.00 8.33 -15.20
N LYS A 204 -4.52 7.10 -15.15
CA LYS A 204 -5.97 6.87 -15.12
C LYS A 204 -6.61 7.55 -13.90
N ALA A 205 -6.06 7.31 -12.71
CA ALA A 205 -6.56 7.91 -11.47
C ALA A 205 -6.55 9.44 -11.54
N ARG A 206 -5.49 10.03 -12.09
CA ARG A 206 -5.39 11.48 -12.33
C ARG A 206 -6.50 11.98 -13.24
N ASN A 207 -6.73 11.34 -14.38
CA ASN A 207 -7.80 11.72 -15.31
C ASN A 207 -9.19 11.58 -14.68
N ASP A 208 -9.42 10.50 -13.92
CA ASP A 208 -10.71 10.30 -13.23
C ASP A 208 -10.94 11.36 -12.15
N LEU A 209 -9.90 11.81 -11.45
CA LEU A 209 -10.00 12.89 -10.47
C LEU A 209 -10.19 14.27 -11.10
N GLN A 210 -9.69 14.50 -12.32
CA GLN A 210 -9.94 15.75 -13.06
C GLN A 210 -11.43 15.95 -13.37
N ILE A 211 -12.18 14.88 -13.61
CA ILE A 211 -13.64 14.94 -13.79
C ILE A 211 -14.33 15.50 -12.53
N LEU A 212 -13.73 15.30 -11.36
CA LEU A 212 -14.23 15.77 -10.07
C LEU A 212 -13.75 17.18 -9.69
N GLU A 213 -13.07 17.92 -10.57
CA GLU A 213 -12.49 19.23 -10.24
C GLU A 213 -13.54 20.21 -9.69
N ASN A 214 -14.75 20.20 -10.26
CA ASN A 214 -15.86 21.05 -9.81
C ASN A 214 -16.39 20.66 -8.42
N MET A 215 -16.19 19.41 -7.99
CA MET A 215 -16.57 18.96 -6.65
C MET A 215 -15.47 19.30 -5.64
N ASN A 216 -14.21 18.99 -5.97
CA ASN A 216 -13.07 19.32 -5.13
C ASN A 216 -11.76 19.40 -5.94
N GLY A 217 -11.35 20.62 -6.30
CA GLY A 217 -10.10 20.85 -7.03
C GLY A 217 -8.83 20.43 -6.29
N LEU A 218 -8.88 20.18 -4.97
CA LEU A 218 -7.68 19.73 -4.22
C LEU A 218 -7.22 18.33 -4.66
N TYR A 219 -8.13 17.49 -5.15
CA TYR A 219 -7.75 16.19 -5.71
C TYR A 219 -6.78 16.33 -6.87
N VAL A 220 -7.09 17.24 -7.79
CA VAL A 220 -6.25 17.54 -8.95
C VAL A 220 -4.90 18.07 -8.48
N VAL A 221 -4.89 19.05 -7.56
CA VAL A 221 -3.65 19.61 -7.03
C VAL A 221 -2.74 18.54 -6.41
N TYR A 222 -3.31 17.61 -5.64
CA TYR A 222 -2.50 16.58 -4.97
C TYR A 222 -2.06 15.47 -5.93
N ILE A 223 -2.91 14.99 -6.84
CA ILE A 223 -2.49 13.96 -7.79
C ILE A 223 -1.49 14.51 -8.83
N GLU A 224 -1.61 15.77 -9.25
CA GLU A 224 -0.62 16.43 -10.11
C GLU A 224 0.75 16.53 -9.43
N ARG A 225 0.79 16.73 -8.11
CA ARG A 225 2.04 16.68 -7.35
C ARG A 225 2.68 15.31 -7.38
N VAL A 226 1.88 14.24 -7.24
CA VAL A 226 2.33 12.85 -7.34
C VAL A 226 2.89 12.57 -8.75
N VAL A 227 2.14 12.94 -9.80
CA VAL A 227 2.56 12.78 -11.21
C VAL A 227 3.84 13.56 -11.50
N GLY A 228 3.92 14.84 -11.12
CA GLY A 228 5.10 15.67 -11.34
C GLY A 228 6.34 15.15 -10.61
N ARG A 229 6.16 14.61 -9.39
CA ARG A 229 7.24 13.94 -8.66
C ARG A 229 7.70 12.65 -9.34
N LEU A 230 6.76 11.81 -9.77
CA LEU A 230 7.05 10.59 -10.52
C LEU A 230 7.83 10.90 -11.81
N ALA A 231 7.33 11.85 -12.61
CA ALA A 231 7.98 12.29 -13.84
C ALA A 231 9.43 12.73 -13.60
N ARG A 232 9.66 13.56 -12.57
CA ARG A 232 11.00 14.03 -12.22
C ARG A 232 11.93 12.88 -11.84
N ASP A 233 11.47 11.93 -11.03
CA ASP A 233 12.33 10.87 -10.50
C ASP A 233 12.59 9.77 -11.57
N VAL A 234 11.66 9.59 -12.51
CA VAL A 234 11.76 8.64 -13.65
C VAL A 234 12.60 9.19 -14.80
N ALA A 235 12.63 10.51 -15.01
CA ALA A 235 13.31 11.13 -16.14
C ALA A 235 14.75 10.62 -16.33
N PRO A 236 15.63 10.60 -15.31
CA PRO A 236 17.00 10.11 -15.51
C PRO A 236 17.08 8.66 -15.98
N ALA A 237 16.21 7.78 -15.46
CA ALA A 237 16.16 6.37 -15.82
C ALA A 237 15.67 6.16 -17.27
N ALA A 238 14.70 6.96 -17.74
CA ALA A 238 14.24 6.94 -19.12
C ALA A 238 15.35 7.38 -20.11
N HIS A 239 16.08 8.46 -19.79
CA HIS A 239 17.20 8.93 -20.64
C HIS A 239 18.36 7.93 -20.71
N GLN A 240 18.52 7.09 -19.68
CA GLN A 240 19.51 6.01 -19.64
C GLN A 240 19.03 4.73 -20.37
N GLY A 241 17.83 4.73 -20.96
CA GLY A 241 17.25 3.54 -21.61
C GLY A 241 16.85 2.44 -20.62
N LYS A 242 16.79 2.74 -19.32
CA LYS A 242 16.35 1.76 -18.30
C LYS A 242 14.83 1.55 -18.33
N LEU A 243 14.08 2.56 -18.76
CA LEU A 243 12.62 2.55 -18.85
C LEU A 243 12.16 2.94 -20.25
N ASP A 244 10.96 2.49 -20.62
CA ASP A 244 10.34 2.83 -21.90
C ASP A 244 10.02 4.34 -21.99
N LEU A 245 10.49 4.96 -23.08
CA LEU A 245 10.24 6.37 -23.40
C LEU A 245 8.76 6.64 -23.65
N GLU A 246 7.98 5.67 -24.14
CA GLU A 246 6.54 5.85 -24.34
C GLU A 246 5.83 6.09 -23.00
N VAL A 247 6.21 5.34 -21.96
CA VAL A 247 5.65 5.48 -20.61
C VAL A 247 6.07 6.81 -19.99
N PHE A 248 7.32 7.21 -20.19
CA PHE A 248 7.80 8.52 -19.75
C PHE A 248 7.08 9.69 -20.45
N SER A 249 6.82 9.58 -21.76
CA SER A 249 6.13 10.64 -22.51
C SER A 249 4.71 10.92 -21.97
N LYS A 250 4.02 9.88 -21.48
CA LYS A 250 2.67 10.02 -20.90
C LYS A 250 2.65 10.72 -19.55
N LEU A 251 3.78 10.80 -18.85
CA LEU A 251 3.93 11.54 -17.59
C LEU A 251 4.21 13.03 -17.78
N LEU A 252 4.61 13.45 -18.98
CA LEU A 252 4.94 14.84 -19.31
C LEU A 252 3.76 15.60 -19.96
N CYS A 253 2.64 14.92 -20.19
CA CYS A 253 1.40 15.44 -20.79
C CYS A 253 0.32 15.68 -19.73
#